data_AF-A0A8S3WQ69-F1
#
_entry.id   AF-A0A8S3WQ69-F1
#
_cell.length_a   1.000
_cell.length_b   1.000
_cell.length_c   1.000
_cell.angle_alpha   90.00
_cell.angle_beta   90.00
_cell.angle_gamma   90.00
#
_symmetry.space_group_name_H-M   'P 1'
#
loop_
_entity.id
_entity.type
_entity.pdbx_description
1 polymer ?
#
loop_
_entity_poly.entity_id
_entity_poly.type
_entity_poly.pdbx_seq_one_letter_code
_entity_poly.pdbx_strand_id
1 'polypeptide(L)'
;MLVTYLEARRDICIALTVCRIIGAKLSTAGRATGPSIAIPAWRIRIEERIANPRALIGRLICFRSGNTRPRIVRTVRMAFAGTNVSLSQPDIMQKLTERIDDLKQRIAAWGKRIRRYTERSTRFNQNRLFQSDQKRLYK
;
A
#
# COMPACT_ATOMS: atom_id res chain seq x y z
N MET A 1 14.20 -10.82 36.86
CA MET A 1 14.03 -10.08 35.57
C MET A 1 12.97 -8.97 35.59
N LEU A 2 12.30 -8.68 36.71
CA LEU A 2 11.44 -7.48 36.84
C LEU A 2 12.17 -6.27 37.47
N VAL A 3 13.22 -6.53 38.25
CA VAL A 3 14.00 -5.50 38.97
C VAL A 3 14.80 -4.62 38.01
N THR A 4 15.45 -5.22 37.00
CA THR A 4 16.26 -4.49 36.00
C THR A 4 15.43 -3.59 35.08
N TYR A 5 14.15 -3.93 34.85
CA TYR A 5 13.22 -3.13 34.04
C TYR A 5 12.68 -1.91 34.81
N LEU A 6 12.59 -2.03 36.14
CA LEU A 6 12.19 -0.96 37.05
C LEU A 6 13.34 0.03 37.31
N GLU A 7 14.57 -0.46 37.42
CA GLU A 7 15.78 0.38 37.54
C GLU A 7 15.97 1.26 36.29
N ALA A 8 15.90 0.67 35.08
CA ALA A 8 16.01 1.43 33.84
C ALA A 8 14.94 2.52 33.67
N ARG A 9 13.72 2.31 34.19
CA ARG A 9 12.66 3.34 34.21
C ARG A 9 12.94 4.44 35.23
N ARG A 10 13.55 4.12 36.37
CA ARG A 10 13.93 5.08 37.41
C ARG A 10 15.02 6.03 36.91
N ASP A 11 16.00 5.48 36.19
CA ASP A 11 17.12 6.25 35.66
C ASP A 11 16.69 7.28 34.60
N ILE A 12 15.70 6.93 33.77
CA ILE A 12 15.11 7.87 32.78
C ILE A 12 14.41 9.04 33.49
N CYS A 13 13.64 8.77 34.55
CA CYS A 13 12.97 9.82 35.30
C CYS A 13 13.96 10.75 36.02
N ILE A 14 15.05 10.19 36.57
CA ILE A 14 16.11 10.96 37.22
C ILE A 14 16.82 11.86 36.19
N ALA A 15 17.20 11.31 35.02
CA ALA A 15 17.86 12.06 33.97
C ALA A 15 17.01 13.25 33.45
N LEU A 16 15.71 13.02 33.23
CA LEU A 16 14.78 14.09 32.80
C LEU A 16 14.62 15.20 33.86
N THR A 17 14.65 14.83 35.14
CA THR A 17 14.53 15.78 36.25
C THR A 17 15.80 16.63 36.38
N VAL A 18 16.98 16.03 36.28
CA VAL A 18 18.27 16.72 36.30
C VAL A 18 18.39 17.69 35.11
N CYS A 19 18.01 17.28 33.89
CA CYS A 19 18.01 18.15 32.73
C CYS A 19 17.09 19.38 32.89
N ARG A 20 15.94 19.22 33.56
CA ARG A 20 15.04 20.35 33.87
C ARG A 20 15.61 21.32 34.88
N ILE A 21 16.25 20.82 35.95
CA ILE A 21 16.82 21.67 37.02
C ILE A 21 18.01 22.50 36.49
N ILE A 22 18.83 21.91 35.61
CA ILE A 22 20.01 22.57 35.04
C ILE A 22 19.63 23.54 33.90
N GLY A 23 18.35 23.58 33.48
CA GLY A 23 17.90 24.40 32.34
C GLY A 23 18.48 23.94 31.00
N ALA A 24 19.04 22.73 30.96
CA ALA A 24 19.63 22.15 29.76
C ALA A 24 18.50 21.81 28.78
N LYS A 25 18.46 22.50 27.65
CA LYS A 25 17.56 22.13 26.55
C LYS A 25 18.01 20.78 26.00
N LEU A 26 17.23 19.73 26.25
CA LEU A 26 17.31 18.47 25.51
C LEU A 26 17.03 18.83 24.05
N SER A 27 18.09 19.06 23.30
CA SER A 27 17.99 19.30 21.88
C SER A 27 17.35 18.05 21.26
N THR A 28 16.11 18.18 20.80
CA THR A 28 15.47 17.19 19.90
C THR A 28 16.09 17.27 18.50
N ALA A 29 17.39 17.61 18.41
CA ALA A 29 18.18 17.52 17.20
C ALA A 29 18.41 16.05 16.90
N GLY A 30 17.51 15.51 16.08
CA GLY A 30 17.61 14.16 15.59
C GLY A 30 16.26 13.51 15.35
N ARG A 31 15.35 14.15 14.58
CA ARG A 31 14.55 13.32 13.67
C ARG A 31 15.53 12.76 12.64
N ALA A 32 16.24 11.70 13.03
CA ALA A 32 16.90 10.84 12.07
C ALA A 32 15.80 10.44 11.10
N THR A 33 15.86 10.95 9.88
CA THR A 33 15.12 10.39 8.76
C THR A 33 15.71 9.00 8.59
N GLY A 34 15.13 8.02 9.28
CA GLY A 34 15.53 6.64 9.13
C GLY A 34 15.51 6.31 7.63
N PRO A 35 16.39 5.41 7.17
CA PRO A 35 16.45 5.07 5.74
C PRO A 35 15.05 4.68 5.27
N SER A 36 14.52 5.43 4.31
CA SER A 36 13.24 5.11 3.67
C SER A 36 13.33 3.69 3.16
N ILE A 37 12.46 2.80 3.66
CA ILE A 37 12.43 1.41 3.20
C ILE A 37 12.05 1.44 1.73
N ALA A 38 13.04 1.22 0.87
CA ALA A 38 12.85 1.26 -0.57
C ALA A 38 11.75 0.26 -0.97
N ILE A 39 10.69 0.77 -1.59
CA ILE A 39 9.59 -0.07 -2.08
C ILE A 39 10.14 -0.93 -3.22
N PRO A 40 9.99 -2.26 -3.18
CA PRO A 40 10.48 -3.11 -4.24
C PRO A 40 9.85 -2.77 -5.60
N ALA A 41 10.65 -2.76 -6.66
CA ALA A 41 10.18 -2.43 -8.02
C ALA A 41 9.03 -3.33 -8.51
N TRP A 42 8.94 -4.58 -8.04
CA TRP A 42 7.80 -5.45 -8.37
C TRP A 42 6.48 -4.93 -7.78
N ARG A 43 6.51 -4.28 -6.61
CA ARG A 43 5.32 -3.77 -5.92
C ARG A 43 4.77 -2.56 -6.65
N ILE A 44 5.65 -1.62 -7.00
CA ILE A 44 5.31 -0.43 -7.81
C ILE A 44 4.62 -0.86 -9.12
N ARG A 45 5.22 -1.81 -9.86
CA ARG A 45 4.66 -2.33 -11.12
C ARG A 45 3.25 -2.93 -10.96
N ILE A 46 2.95 -3.57 -9.83
CA ILE A 46 1.60 -4.13 -9.60
C ILE A 46 0.63 -3.02 -9.16
N GLU A 47 1.08 -2.06 -8.36
CA GLU A 47 0.28 -0.91 -7.94
C GLU A 47 -0.14 -0.05 -9.15
N GLU A 48 0.76 0.18 -10.10
CA GLU A 48 0.44 0.82 -11.39
C GLU A 48 -0.59 0.03 -12.20
N ARG A 49 -0.45 -1.30 -12.25
CA ARG A 49 -1.43 -2.20 -12.92
C ARG A 49 -2.80 -2.18 -12.24
N ILE A 50 -2.89 -1.77 -10.98
CA ILE A 50 -4.16 -1.59 -10.25
C ILE A 50 -4.71 -0.18 -10.49
N ALA A 51 -3.85 0.83 -10.49
CA ALA A 51 -4.24 2.24 -10.66
C ALA A 51 -4.98 2.48 -11.98
N ASN A 52 -4.48 1.92 -13.07
CA ASN A 52 -5.08 2.08 -14.41
C ASN A 52 -6.54 1.56 -14.48
N PRO A 53 -6.83 0.29 -14.12
CA PRO A 53 -8.21 -0.21 -13.99
C PRO A 53 -9.09 0.60 -13.04
N ARG A 54 -8.57 1.06 -11.89
CA ARG A 54 -9.36 1.87 -10.94
C ARG A 54 -9.81 3.19 -11.57
N ALA A 55 -8.91 3.88 -12.24
CA ALA A 55 -9.23 5.12 -12.95
C ALA A 55 -10.24 4.86 -14.08
N LEU A 56 -10.12 3.74 -14.79
CA LEU A 56 -11.06 3.36 -15.82
C LEU A 56 -12.45 3.06 -15.25
N ILE A 57 -12.56 2.28 -14.16
CA ILE A 57 -13.83 2.02 -13.47
C ILE A 57 -14.53 3.33 -13.11
N GLY A 58 -13.81 4.30 -12.53
CA GLY A 58 -14.38 5.60 -12.20
C GLY A 58 -15.00 6.31 -13.41
N ARG A 59 -14.33 6.28 -14.56
CA ARG A 59 -14.85 6.88 -15.81
C ARG A 59 -16.06 6.12 -16.37
N LEU A 60 -16.05 4.78 -16.30
CA LEU A 60 -17.19 3.95 -16.71
C LEU A 60 -18.42 4.21 -15.83
N ILE A 61 -18.23 4.36 -14.51
CA ILE A 61 -19.29 4.74 -13.58
C ILE A 61 -19.83 6.13 -13.92
N CYS A 62 -18.97 7.13 -14.13
CA CYS A 62 -19.43 8.46 -14.52
C CYS A 62 -20.27 8.45 -15.80
N PHE A 63 -19.86 7.65 -16.80
CA PHE A 63 -20.64 7.48 -18.03
C PHE A 63 -22.00 6.82 -17.76
N ARG A 64 -22.02 5.76 -16.95
CA ARG A 64 -23.26 5.07 -16.53
C ARG A 64 -24.21 6.01 -15.79
N SER A 65 -23.70 6.97 -15.03
CA SER A 65 -24.49 8.02 -14.36
C SER A 65 -25.01 9.11 -15.31
N GLY A 66 -24.83 8.97 -16.64
CA GLY A 66 -25.34 9.91 -17.63
C GLY A 66 -24.36 11.01 -18.05
N ASN A 67 -23.09 10.95 -17.62
CA ASN A 67 -22.11 11.95 -18.05
C ASN A 67 -21.59 11.67 -19.47
N THR A 68 -22.04 12.51 -20.42
CA THR A 68 -21.74 12.39 -21.85
C THR A 68 -20.61 13.31 -22.32
N ARG A 69 -19.81 13.89 -21.42
CA ARG A 69 -18.66 14.74 -21.80
C ARG A 69 -17.76 14.00 -22.80
N PRO A 70 -17.30 14.64 -23.89
CA PRO A 70 -16.55 13.97 -24.97
C PRO A 70 -15.33 13.17 -24.50
N ARG A 71 -14.64 13.65 -23.46
CA ARG A 71 -13.48 12.97 -22.87
C ARG A 71 -13.84 11.62 -22.23
N ILE A 72 -15.00 11.55 -21.56
CA ILE A 72 -15.50 10.32 -20.94
C ILE A 72 -15.95 9.37 -22.03
N VAL A 73 -16.75 9.84 -22.99
CA VAL A 73 -17.22 9.04 -24.13
C VAL A 73 -16.05 8.44 -24.91
N ARG A 74 -15.01 9.24 -25.21
CA ARG A 74 -13.79 8.73 -25.86
C ARG A 74 -13.12 7.64 -25.03
N THR A 75 -13.02 7.82 -23.71
CA THR A 75 -12.44 6.79 -22.84
C THR A 75 -13.26 5.51 -22.86
N VAL A 76 -14.59 5.61 -22.81
CA VAL A 76 -15.48 4.45 -22.86
C VAL A 76 -15.34 3.73 -24.20
N ARG A 77 -15.30 4.45 -25.33
CA ARG A 77 -15.02 3.86 -26.65
C ARG A 77 -13.69 3.10 -26.66
N MET A 78 -12.64 3.67 -26.08
CA MET A 78 -11.34 3.00 -25.96
C MET A 78 -11.40 1.77 -25.05
N ALA A 79 -12.23 1.77 -24.00
CA ALA A 79 -12.38 0.64 -23.08
C ALA A 79 -12.95 -0.62 -23.76
N PHE A 80 -13.73 -0.40 -24.83
CA PHE A 80 -14.34 -1.40 -25.71
C PHE A 80 -13.66 -1.47 -27.08
N ALA A 81 -12.49 -0.84 -27.27
CA ALA A 81 -11.76 -0.95 -28.53
C ALA A 81 -11.40 -2.40 -28.82
N GLY A 82 -11.65 -2.86 -30.04
CA GLY A 82 -11.47 -4.27 -30.43
C GLY A 82 -12.56 -5.21 -29.98
N THR A 83 -13.62 -4.72 -29.33
CA THR A 83 -14.86 -5.46 -29.07
C THR A 83 -15.98 -4.94 -29.97
N ASN A 84 -16.88 -5.81 -30.43
CA ASN A 84 -18.03 -5.45 -31.29
C ASN A 84 -19.16 -4.74 -30.51
N VAL A 85 -18.78 -3.86 -29.57
CA VAL A 85 -19.71 -3.14 -28.70
C VAL A 85 -19.80 -1.70 -29.16
N SER A 86 -21.01 -1.30 -29.57
CA SER A 86 -21.31 0.09 -29.89
C SER A 86 -22.06 0.76 -28.74
N LEU A 87 -21.72 2.02 -28.44
CA LEU A 87 -22.35 2.79 -27.38
C LEU A 87 -23.85 3.08 -27.61
N SER A 88 -24.30 2.95 -28.85
CA SER A 88 -25.71 3.13 -29.24
C SER A 88 -26.54 1.85 -29.07
N GLN A 89 -25.93 0.72 -28.71
CA GLN A 89 -26.67 -0.52 -28.51
C GLN A 89 -27.55 -0.43 -27.25
N PRO A 90 -28.76 -1.03 -27.26
CA PRO A 90 -29.66 -1.00 -26.11
C PRO A 90 -29.08 -1.72 -24.88
N ASP A 91 -28.18 -2.68 -25.09
CA ASP A 91 -27.55 -3.51 -24.04
C ASP A 91 -26.28 -2.89 -23.43
N ILE A 92 -25.93 -1.66 -23.81
CA ILE A 92 -24.67 -1.02 -23.39
C ILE A 92 -24.51 -0.92 -21.86
N MET A 93 -25.60 -0.73 -21.12
CA MET A 93 -25.58 -0.63 -19.65
C MET A 93 -25.21 -1.95 -18.99
N GLN A 94 -25.65 -3.07 -19.57
CA GLN A 94 -25.28 -4.40 -19.10
C GLN A 94 -23.80 -4.66 -19.39
N LYS A 95 -23.35 -4.41 -20.63
CA LYS A 95 -21.94 -4.58 -21.02
C LYS A 95 -20.98 -3.69 -20.22
N LEU A 96 -21.40 -2.49 -19.83
CA LEU A 96 -20.64 -1.63 -18.91
C LEU A 96 -20.48 -2.27 -17.53
N THR A 97 -21.54 -2.90 -17.02
CA THR A 97 -21.52 -3.57 -15.71
C THR A 97 -20.58 -4.76 -15.74
N GLU A 98 -20.71 -5.62 -16.75
CA GLU A 98 -19.82 -6.76 -16.99
C GLU A 98 -18.36 -6.30 -17.07
N ARG A 99 -18.09 -5.25 -17.84
CA ARG A 99 -16.74 -4.69 -17.98
C ARG A 99 -16.19 -4.13 -16.66
N ILE A 100 -17.03 -3.48 -15.86
CA ILE A 100 -16.64 -3.00 -14.53
C ILE A 100 -16.29 -4.18 -13.61
N ASP A 101 -17.09 -5.24 -13.63
CA ASP A 101 -16.87 -6.41 -12.79
C ASP A 101 -15.61 -7.18 -13.19
N ASP A 102 -15.33 -7.32 -14.48
CA ASP A 102 -14.04 -7.85 -14.98
C ASP A 102 -12.86 -7.06 -14.42
N LEU A 103 -12.93 -5.73 -14.45
CA LEU A 103 -11.86 -4.87 -13.93
C LEU A 103 -11.72 -5.03 -12.40
N LYS A 104 -12.82 -5.14 -11.65
CA LYS A 104 -12.79 -5.44 -10.21
C LYS A 104 -12.14 -6.79 -9.93
N GLN A 105 -12.49 -7.83 -10.69
CA GLN A 105 -11.89 -9.16 -10.56
C GLN A 105 -10.37 -9.12 -10.80
N ARG A 106 -9.93 -8.41 -11.85
CA ARG A 106 -8.50 -8.20 -12.12
C ARG A 106 -7.80 -7.46 -10.98
N ILE A 107 -8.38 -6.37 -10.47
CA ILE A 107 -7.84 -5.63 -9.31
C ILE A 107 -7.72 -6.56 -8.10
N ALA A 108 -8.74 -7.36 -7.80
CA ALA A 108 -8.72 -8.30 -6.69
C ALA A 108 -7.61 -9.35 -6.85
N ALA A 109 -7.40 -9.87 -8.06
CA ALA A 109 -6.31 -10.80 -8.36
C ALA A 109 -4.92 -10.17 -8.15
N TRP A 110 -4.72 -8.92 -8.59
CA TRP A 110 -3.48 -8.17 -8.35
C TRP A 110 -3.26 -7.87 -6.86
N GLY A 111 -4.32 -7.50 -6.13
CA GLY A 111 -4.27 -7.31 -4.68
C GLY A 111 -3.85 -8.58 -3.94
N LYS A 112 -4.43 -9.73 -4.30
CA LYS A 112 -4.00 -11.05 -3.77
C LYS A 112 -2.53 -11.36 -4.09
N ARG A 113 -2.04 -10.95 -5.27
CA ARG A 113 -0.63 -11.12 -5.64
C ARG A 113 0.31 -10.29 -4.76
N ILE A 114 -0.02 -9.02 -4.50
CA ILE A 114 0.73 -8.17 -3.56
C ILE A 114 0.79 -8.85 -2.19
N ARG A 115 -0.36 -9.28 -1.66
CA ARG A 115 -0.44 -9.91 -0.34
C ARG A 115 0.51 -11.11 -0.23
N ARG A 116 0.45 -12.04 -1.19
CA ARG A 116 1.32 -13.23 -1.22
C ARG A 116 2.81 -12.89 -1.28
N TYR A 117 3.17 -11.87 -2.05
CA TYR A 117 4.58 -11.50 -2.21
C TYR A 117 5.13 -10.81 -0.95
N THR A 118 4.31 -9.97 -0.33
CA THR A 118 4.63 -9.38 0.98
C THR A 118 4.79 -10.47 2.04
N GLU A 119 3.83 -11.39 2.16
CA GLU A 119 3.90 -12.53 3.11
C GLU A 119 5.16 -13.38 2.90
N ARG A 120 5.54 -13.66 1.64
CA ARG A 120 6.78 -14.38 1.34
C ARG A 120 8.00 -13.61 1.82
N SER A 121 8.08 -12.31 1.51
CA SER A 121 9.21 -11.47 1.90
C SER A 121 9.33 -11.34 3.41
N THR A 122 8.21 -11.19 4.11
CA THR A 122 8.17 -11.12 5.57
C THR A 122 8.66 -12.42 6.20
N ARG A 123 8.15 -13.57 5.74
CA ARG A 123 8.60 -14.89 6.23
C ARG A 123 10.10 -15.10 6.02
N PHE A 124 10.60 -14.76 4.84
CA PHE A 124 12.03 -14.85 4.54
C PHE A 124 12.87 -14.00 5.51
N ASN A 125 12.46 -12.75 5.74
CA ASN A 125 13.17 -11.85 6.66
C ASN A 125 13.11 -12.34 8.11
N GLN A 126 11.94 -12.80 8.58
CA GLN A 126 11.76 -13.35 9.93
C GLN A 126 12.62 -14.60 10.15
N ASN A 127 12.63 -15.54 9.20
CA ASN A 127 13.46 -16.74 9.29
C ASN A 127 14.94 -16.40 9.33
N ARG A 128 15.37 -15.40 8.54
CA ARG A 128 16.77 -14.95 8.54
C ARG A 128 17.18 -14.32 9.88
N LEU A 129 16.31 -13.48 10.45
CA LEU A 129 16.53 -12.87 11.78
C LEU A 129 16.59 -13.94 12.87
N PHE A 130 15.67 -14.91 12.84
CA PHE A 130 15.67 -16.01 13.79
C PHE A 130 16.98 -16.81 13.73
N GLN A 131 17.47 -17.14 12.54
CA GLN A 131 18.74 -17.86 12.38
C GLN A 131 19.95 -17.06 12.90
N SER A 132 19.99 -15.74 12.69
CA SER A 132 21.07 -14.91 13.24
C SER A 132 21.01 -14.83 14.76
N ASP A 133 19.81 -14.74 15.34
CA ASP A 133 19.63 -14.62 16.79
C ASP A 133 19.97 -15.93 17.50
N GLN A 134 19.57 -17.08 16.95
CA GLN A 134 19.96 -18.40 17.45
C GLN A 134 21.49 -18.57 17.47
N LYS A 135 22.18 -18.19 16.38
CA LYS A 135 23.66 -18.22 16.32
C LYS A 135 24.33 -17.29 17.32
N ARG A 136 23.64 -16.26 17.81
CA ARG A 136 24.16 -15.33 18.81
C ARG A 136 23.95 -15.83 20.24
N LEU A 137 22.85 -16.55 20.48
CA LEU A 137 22.45 -17.04 21.81
C LEU A 137 23.15 -18.35 22.21
N TYR A 138 23.38 -19.26 21.26
CA TYR A 138 23.94 -20.60 21.52
C TYR A 138 25.43 -20.72 21.17
N LYS A 139 26.19 -19.65 21.37
CA LYS A 139 27.66 -19.64 21.23
C LYS A 139 28.34 -19.83 22.58
#